data_AF-A0A7S0MPZ5-F1
#
_entry.id   AF-A0A7S0MPZ5-F1
#
_cell.length_a   1.000
_cell.length_b   1.000
_cell.length_c   1.000
_cell.angle_alpha   90.00
_cell.angle_beta   90.00
_cell.angle_gamma   90.00
#
_symmetry.space_group_name_H-M   'P 1'
#
loop_
_entity.id
_entity.type
_entity.pdbx_description
1 polymer ?
#
loop_
_entity_poly.entity_id
_entity_poly.type
_entity_poly.pdbx_seq_one_letter_code
_entity_poly.pdbx_strand_id
1 'polypeptide(L)'
;LAAPLAAARRALDRVCFTTAWRAVIATVHKLLLEEVVLEARFTIPGALQLNIDGDAFISVLRPYHRRPENFFKELKEACALLSLDPATASSLAAILETVSEDSQGSETTEDPDLRQKELRAVLEKYHVRKMTPEHAARVLAQRDKV
;
A
#
# COMPACT_ATOMS: atom_id res chain seq x y z
N LEU A 1 12.05 -8.50 -17.51
CA LEU A 1 12.73 -8.36 -16.19
C LEU A 1 13.64 -9.54 -15.81
N ALA A 2 13.25 -10.81 -16.04
CA ALA A 2 14.03 -11.96 -15.59
C ALA A 2 15.47 -12.04 -16.15
N ALA A 3 15.68 -11.73 -17.44
CA ALA A 3 17.00 -11.82 -18.08
C ALA A 3 18.03 -10.80 -17.55
N PRO A 4 17.72 -9.49 -17.44
CA PRO A 4 18.62 -8.52 -16.79
C PRO A 4 18.99 -8.90 -15.34
N LEU A 5 18.05 -9.46 -14.58
CA LEU A 5 18.30 -9.87 -13.19
C LEU A 5 19.24 -11.07 -13.08
N ALA A 6 19.06 -12.05 -13.97
CA ALA A 6 19.97 -13.18 -14.05
C ALA A 6 21.38 -12.74 -14.44
N ALA A 7 21.52 -11.75 -15.34
CA ALA A 7 22.81 -11.18 -15.70
C ALA A 7 23.46 -10.46 -14.50
N ALA A 8 22.73 -9.59 -13.81
CA ALA A 8 23.23 -8.87 -12.63
C ALA A 8 23.69 -9.83 -11.52
N ARG A 9 22.94 -10.91 -11.27
CA ARG A 9 23.32 -11.92 -10.26
C ARG A 9 24.57 -12.72 -10.62
N ARG A 10 24.89 -12.87 -11.90
CA ARG A 10 26.14 -13.52 -12.35
C ARG A 10 27.33 -12.57 -12.28
N ALA A 11 27.11 -11.27 -12.47
CA ALA A 11 28.16 -10.26 -12.51
C ALA A 11 28.56 -9.73 -11.13
N LEU A 12 27.67 -9.82 -10.14
CA LEU A 12 27.89 -9.32 -8.78
C LEU A 12 28.04 -10.47 -7.78
N ASP A 13 28.88 -10.29 -6.77
CA ASP A 13 28.84 -11.17 -5.61
C ASP A 13 27.49 -11.04 -4.88
N ARG A 14 27.18 -12.02 -4.02
CA ARG A 14 25.88 -12.10 -3.36
C ARG A 14 25.53 -10.86 -2.54
N VAL A 15 26.49 -10.24 -1.87
CA VAL A 15 26.26 -9.07 -1.01
C VAL A 15 25.94 -7.86 -1.89
N CYS A 16 26.78 -7.58 -2.90
CA CYS A 16 26.54 -6.49 -3.83
C CYS A 16 25.20 -6.64 -4.57
N PHE A 17 24.89 -7.85 -5.07
CA PHE A 17 23.62 -8.13 -5.71
C PHE A 17 22.43 -7.87 -4.76
N THR A 18 22.49 -8.38 -3.53
CA THR A 18 21.39 -8.23 -2.57
C THR A 18 21.16 -6.76 -2.21
N THR A 19 22.23 -5.99 -2.02
CA THR A 19 22.15 -4.55 -1.70
C THR A 19 21.55 -3.77 -2.85
N ALA A 20 22.07 -3.93 -4.08
CA ALA A 20 21.54 -3.27 -5.27
C ALA A 20 20.07 -3.67 -5.51
N TRP A 21 19.76 -4.95 -5.33
CA TRP A 21 18.42 -5.46 -5.57
C TRP A 21 17.38 -4.95 -4.58
N ARG A 22 17.74 -4.82 -3.30
CA ARG A 22 16.87 -4.19 -2.29
C ARG A 22 16.58 -2.73 -2.61
N ALA A 23 17.55 -1.99 -3.13
CA ALA A 23 17.33 -0.61 -3.55
C ALA A 23 16.33 -0.53 -4.71
N VAL A 24 16.48 -1.39 -5.73
CA VAL A 24 15.53 -1.46 -6.85
C VAL A 24 14.12 -1.81 -6.37
N ILE A 25 13.98 -2.80 -5.49
CA ILE A 25 12.67 -3.18 -4.93
C ILE A 25 12.04 -2.01 -4.18
N ALA A 26 12.81 -1.28 -3.36
CA ALA A 26 12.31 -0.12 -2.64
C ALA A 26 11.84 0.99 -3.59
N THR A 27 12.59 1.25 -4.66
CA THR A 27 12.20 2.20 -5.71
C THR A 27 10.91 1.76 -6.42
N VAL A 28 10.80 0.49 -6.83
CA VAL A 28 9.60 -0.01 -7.50
C VAL A 28 8.38 0.06 -6.57
N HIS A 29 8.54 -0.33 -5.31
CA HIS A 29 7.47 -0.20 -4.32
C HIS A 29 7.00 1.25 -4.18
N LYS A 30 7.95 2.19 -4.09
CA LYS A 30 7.65 3.63 -4.02
C LYS A 30 6.88 4.10 -5.25
N LEU A 31 7.34 3.77 -6.46
CA LEU A 31 6.66 4.16 -7.70
C LEU A 31 5.23 3.62 -7.77
N LEU A 32 5.03 2.35 -7.41
CA LEU A 32 3.69 1.73 -7.41
C LEU A 32 2.73 2.40 -6.42
N LEU A 33 3.21 2.80 -5.25
CA LEU A 33 2.36 3.50 -4.28
C LEU A 33 2.16 4.97 -4.63
N GLU A 34 3.25 5.71 -4.80
CA GLU A 34 3.21 7.17 -4.92
C GLU A 34 2.75 7.63 -6.30
N GLU A 35 3.16 6.96 -7.38
CA GLU A 35 2.89 7.45 -8.74
C GLU A 35 1.75 6.70 -9.43
N VAL A 36 1.40 5.49 -8.95
CA VAL A 36 0.30 4.71 -9.54
C VAL A 36 -0.91 4.73 -8.62
N VAL A 37 -0.80 4.23 -7.38
CA VAL A 37 -1.94 4.15 -6.46
C VAL A 37 -2.47 5.53 -6.09
N LEU A 38 -1.60 6.50 -5.78
CA LEU A 38 -2.02 7.81 -5.27
C LEU A 38 -2.36 8.86 -6.33
N GLU A 39 -2.05 8.60 -7.60
CA GLU A 39 -2.28 9.56 -8.70
C GLU A 39 -3.32 9.08 -9.72
N ALA A 40 -3.65 7.78 -9.75
CA ALA A 40 -4.65 7.23 -10.66
C ALA A 40 -6.01 7.02 -9.97
N ARG A 41 -7.07 6.99 -10.78
CA ARG A 41 -8.40 6.59 -10.34
C ARG A 41 -8.63 5.10 -10.58
N PHE A 42 -9.26 4.45 -9.61
CA PHE A 42 -9.48 3.01 -9.66
C PHE A 42 -10.96 2.64 -9.55
N THR A 43 -11.41 1.86 -10.52
CA THR A 43 -12.56 0.99 -10.37
C THR A 43 -12.17 -0.27 -9.59
N ILE A 44 -13.15 -1.00 -9.05
CA ILE A 44 -12.90 -2.29 -8.37
C ILE A 44 -12.15 -3.27 -9.29
N PRO A 45 -12.55 -3.49 -10.57
CA PRO A 45 -11.77 -4.34 -11.47
C PRO A 45 -10.34 -3.84 -11.70
N GLY A 46 -10.14 -2.52 -11.81
CA GLY A 46 -8.81 -1.93 -11.94
C GLY A 46 -7.91 -2.21 -10.73
N ALA A 47 -8.46 -2.10 -9.52
CA ALA A 47 -7.75 -2.42 -8.29
C ALA A 47 -7.38 -3.91 -8.20
N LEU A 48 -8.28 -4.80 -8.64
CA LEU A 48 -8.01 -6.24 -8.70
C LEU A 48 -6.92 -6.57 -9.73
N GLN A 49 -6.93 -5.90 -10.88
CA GLN A 49 -5.86 -6.07 -11.87
C GLN A 49 -4.50 -5.61 -11.34
N LEU A 50 -4.45 -4.45 -10.66
CA LEU A 50 -3.22 -3.98 -10.01
C LEU A 50 -2.69 -5.00 -8.98
N ASN A 51 -3.58 -5.64 -8.23
CA ASN A 51 -3.22 -6.68 -7.26
C ASN A 51 -2.58 -7.90 -7.94
N ILE A 52 -3.14 -8.34 -9.07
CA ILE A 52 -2.62 -9.43 -9.92
C ILE A 52 -1.26 -9.07 -10.49
N ASP A 53 -1.11 -7.85 -11.02
CA ASP A 53 0.16 -7.36 -11.58
C ASP A 53 1.24 -7.29 -10.49
N GLY A 54 0.88 -6.88 -9.27
CA GLY A 54 1.73 -6.93 -8.10
C GLY A 54 2.18 -8.36 -7.76
N ASP A 55 1.28 -9.35 -7.79
CA ASP A 55 1.65 -10.76 -7.57
C ASP A 55 2.57 -11.30 -8.65
N ALA A 56 2.31 -10.95 -9.92
CA ALA A 56 3.16 -11.30 -11.03
C ALA A 56 4.57 -10.71 -10.84
N PHE A 57 4.67 -9.45 -10.41
CA PHE A 57 5.95 -8.83 -10.08
C PHE A 57 6.67 -9.55 -8.93
N ILE A 58 5.98 -9.82 -7.82
CA ILE A 58 6.53 -10.55 -6.66
C ILE A 58 7.05 -11.93 -7.07
N SER A 59 6.38 -12.61 -8.00
CA SER A 59 6.81 -13.93 -8.49
C SER A 59 8.20 -13.89 -9.15
N VAL A 60 8.51 -12.81 -9.89
CA VAL A 60 9.82 -12.58 -10.51
C VAL A 60 10.92 -12.40 -9.46
N LEU A 61 10.57 -11.93 -8.26
CA LEU A 61 11.51 -11.70 -7.16
C LEU A 61 11.87 -12.98 -6.38
N ARG A 62 11.02 -14.01 -6.40
CA ARG A 62 11.16 -15.21 -5.56
C ARG A 62 12.52 -15.94 -5.69
N PRO A 63 13.14 -16.06 -6.88
CA PRO A 63 14.47 -16.68 -7.00
C PRO A 63 15.59 -15.87 -6.32
N TYR A 64 15.33 -14.61 -6.02
CA TYR A 64 16.31 -13.63 -5.57
C TYR A 64 16.12 -13.21 -4.11
N HIS A 65 14.97 -13.53 -3.51
CA HIS A 65 14.67 -13.19 -2.11
C HIS A 65 13.74 -14.22 -1.46
N ARG A 66 13.94 -14.52 -0.17
CA ARG A 66 13.17 -15.57 0.54
C ARG A 66 11.71 -15.20 0.81
N ARG A 67 11.43 -13.91 1.00
CA ARG A 67 10.10 -13.36 1.34
C ARG A 67 9.82 -12.04 0.63
N PRO A 68 9.77 -12.01 -0.72
CA PRO A 68 9.60 -10.78 -1.50
C PRO A 68 8.27 -10.07 -1.22
N GLU A 69 7.24 -10.80 -0.82
CA GLU A 69 5.92 -10.28 -0.43
C GLU A 69 5.99 -9.24 0.70
N ASN A 70 7.01 -9.31 1.57
CA ASN A 70 7.18 -8.35 2.66
C ASN A 70 7.45 -6.92 2.17
N PHE A 71 7.98 -6.75 0.96
CA PHE A 71 8.26 -5.43 0.39
C PHE A 71 7.02 -4.76 -0.20
N PHE A 72 5.94 -5.51 -0.42
CA PHE A 72 4.73 -5.02 -1.11
C PHE A 72 3.49 -5.09 -0.23
N LYS A 73 3.66 -5.16 1.10
CA LYS A 73 2.53 -5.22 2.04
C LYS A 73 1.61 -4.01 1.89
N GLU A 74 2.17 -2.81 1.81
CA GLU A 74 1.38 -1.58 1.66
C GLU A 74 0.65 -1.54 0.31
N LEU A 75 1.27 -2.05 -0.76
CA LEU A 75 0.60 -2.20 -2.06
C LEU A 75 -0.59 -3.17 -1.97
N LYS A 76 -0.44 -4.30 -1.26
CA LYS A 76 -1.54 -5.25 -1.02
C LYS A 76 -2.66 -4.64 -0.18
N GLU A 77 -2.31 -3.88 0.84
CA GLU A 77 -3.26 -3.13 1.67
C GLU A 77 -3.99 -2.06 0.86
N ALA A 78 -3.29 -1.34 -0.02
CA ALA A 78 -3.90 -0.38 -0.93
C ALA A 78 -4.90 -1.05 -1.87
N CYS A 79 -4.52 -2.16 -2.50
CA CYS A 79 -5.43 -2.92 -3.36
C CYS A 79 -6.66 -3.42 -2.59
N ALA A 80 -6.50 -3.85 -1.33
CA ALA A 80 -7.62 -4.25 -0.49
C ALA A 80 -8.60 -3.09 -0.29
N LEU A 81 -8.12 -1.89 0.09
CA LEU A 81 -8.95 -0.68 0.25
C LEU A 81 -9.64 -0.26 -1.05
N LEU A 82 -8.92 -0.27 -2.17
CA LEU A 82 -9.45 0.07 -3.49
C LEU A 82 -10.48 -0.94 -4.02
N SER A 83 -10.51 -2.17 -3.48
CA SER A 83 -11.40 -3.25 -3.90
C SER A 83 -12.61 -3.47 -2.97
N LEU A 84 -12.71 -2.76 -1.85
CA LEU A 84 -13.87 -2.78 -0.96
C LEU A 84 -15.17 -2.51 -1.73
N ASP A 85 -16.31 -2.98 -1.21
CA ASP A 85 -17.60 -2.56 -1.73
C ASP A 85 -17.86 -1.06 -1.46
N PRO A 86 -18.71 -0.39 -2.25
CA PRO A 86 -18.93 1.06 -2.11
C PRO A 86 -19.43 1.50 -0.74
N ALA A 87 -20.29 0.72 -0.08
CA ALA A 87 -20.86 1.09 1.22
C ALA A 87 -19.80 1.02 2.32
N THR A 88 -19.01 -0.07 2.34
CA THR A 88 -17.89 -0.23 3.27
C THR A 88 -16.82 0.83 3.03
N ALA A 89 -16.46 1.11 1.78
CA ALA A 89 -15.47 2.13 1.44
C ALA A 89 -15.91 3.53 1.90
N SER A 90 -17.18 3.87 1.70
CA SER A 90 -17.74 5.17 2.11
C SER A 90 -17.78 5.30 3.65
N SER A 91 -18.20 4.24 4.34
CA SER A 91 -18.21 4.20 5.80
C SER A 91 -16.80 4.35 6.38
N LEU A 92 -15.83 3.63 5.81
CA LEU A 92 -14.43 3.72 6.24
C LEU A 92 -13.82 5.09 5.94
N ALA A 93 -14.12 5.68 4.78
CA ALA A 93 -13.65 7.03 4.43
C ALA A 93 -14.21 8.06 5.43
N ALA A 94 -15.50 8.00 5.77
CA ALA A 94 -16.09 8.91 6.76
C ALA A 94 -15.44 8.78 8.14
N ILE A 95 -15.13 7.54 8.59
CA ILE A 95 -14.42 7.30 9.86
C ILE A 95 -13.00 7.89 9.84
N LEU A 96 -12.33 7.90 8.68
CA LEU A 96 -10.98 8.45 8.55
C LEU A 96 -10.98 9.98 8.29
N GLU A 97 -12.04 10.55 7.73
CA GLU A 97 -12.18 11.99 7.46
C GLU A 97 -12.46 12.80 8.73
N THR A 98 -13.28 12.27 9.67
CA THR A 98 -13.51 12.90 10.98
C THR A 98 -12.23 13.16 11.77
N VAL A 99 -11.13 12.49 11.41
CA VAL A 99 -9.80 12.62 11.99
C VAL A 99 -9.02 13.81 11.41
N SER A 100 -9.26 14.14 10.14
CA SER A 100 -8.52 15.19 9.42
C SER A 100 -9.04 16.59 9.76
N GLU A 101 -10.35 16.71 10.02
CA GLU A 101 -11.01 18.00 10.29
C GLU A 101 -10.87 18.46 11.76
N ASP A 102 -10.78 17.53 12.71
CA ASP A 102 -10.59 17.84 14.13
C ASP A 102 -9.22 18.45 14.46
N SER A 103 -8.27 18.41 13.52
CA SER A 103 -6.95 19.05 13.68
C SER A 103 -7.00 20.58 13.49
N GLN A 104 -8.13 21.16 13.06
CA GLN A 104 -8.26 22.60 12.81
C GLN A 104 -9.30 23.35 13.65
N GLY A 105 -10.08 22.71 14.54
CA GLY A 105 -11.13 23.50 15.20
C GLY A 105 -11.96 22.93 16.35
N SER A 106 -11.63 21.80 16.98
CA SER A 106 -12.43 21.33 18.12
C SER A 106 -11.57 21.04 19.36
N GLU A 107 -11.89 21.71 20.46
CA GLU A 107 -11.46 21.39 21.83
C GLU A 107 -12.06 20.04 22.25
N THR A 108 -11.62 18.95 21.63
CA THR A 108 -12.02 17.60 22.05
C THR A 108 -10.99 17.10 23.05
N THR A 109 -11.43 16.82 24.29
CA THR A 109 -10.63 16.37 25.45
C THR A 109 -10.00 14.98 25.28
N GLU A 110 -9.96 14.43 24.06
CA GLU A 110 -9.52 13.07 23.80
C GLU A 110 -8.03 13.04 23.45
N ASP A 111 -7.32 12.13 24.10
CA ASP A 111 -5.89 11.90 23.89
C ASP A 111 -5.62 11.50 22.41
N PRO A 112 -4.83 12.28 21.64
CA PRO A 112 -4.56 12.00 20.24
C PRO A 112 -3.94 10.62 20.00
N ASP A 113 -3.18 10.08 20.97
CA ASP A 113 -2.58 8.75 20.87
C ASP A 113 -3.63 7.64 20.97
N LEU A 114 -4.65 7.82 21.82
CA LEU A 114 -5.75 6.86 21.97
C LEU A 114 -6.57 6.78 20.68
N ARG A 115 -6.88 7.94 20.10
CA ARG A 115 -7.64 8.03 18.84
C ARG A 115 -6.87 7.42 17.67
N GLN A 116 -5.56 7.68 17.55
CA GLN A 116 -4.75 7.07 16.48
C GLN A 116 -4.68 5.54 16.62
N LYS A 117 -4.73 5.02 17.86
CA LYS A 117 -4.79 3.57 18.12
C LYS A 117 -6.14 2.97 17.71
N GLU A 118 -7.25 3.67 17.93
CA GLU A 118 -8.58 3.23 17.49
C GLU A 118 -8.68 3.15 15.97
N LEU A 119 -8.17 4.14 15.24
CA LEU A 119 -8.16 4.13 13.78
C LEU A 119 -7.33 2.98 13.22
N ARG A 120 -6.17 2.71 13.83
CA ARG A 120 -5.39 1.51 13.49
C ARG A 120 -6.19 0.24 13.73
N ALA A 121 -6.90 0.13 14.85
CA ALA A 121 -7.75 -1.03 15.12
C ALA A 121 -8.91 -1.18 14.12
N VAL A 122 -9.46 -0.08 13.60
CA VAL A 122 -10.45 -0.11 12.50
C VAL A 122 -9.81 -0.64 11.22
N LEU A 123 -8.66 -0.10 10.82
CA LEU A 123 -7.92 -0.52 9.63
C LEU A 123 -7.49 -1.99 9.67
N GLU A 124 -7.13 -2.51 10.84
CA GLU A 124 -6.76 -3.91 11.03
C GLU A 124 -7.90 -4.88 10.66
N LYS A 125 -9.17 -4.47 10.83
CA LYS A 125 -10.34 -5.26 10.42
C LYS A 125 -10.42 -5.45 8.90
N TYR A 126 -9.81 -4.54 8.15
CA TYR A 126 -9.71 -4.57 6.68
C TYR A 126 -8.34 -5.07 6.20
N HIS A 127 -7.59 -5.74 7.07
CA HIS A 127 -6.25 -6.25 6.80
C HIS A 127 -5.19 -5.18 6.49
N VAL A 128 -5.43 -3.93 6.87
CA VAL A 128 -4.47 -2.82 6.74
C VAL A 128 -3.70 -2.67 8.05
N ARG A 129 -2.41 -3.04 8.06
CA ARG A 129 -1.56 -3.07 9.26
C ARG A 129 -0.28 -2.26 9.12
N LYS A 130 0.18 -2.06 7.89
CA LYS A 130 1.45 -1.41 7.58
C LYS A 130 1.24 0.06 7.24
N MET A 131 0.17 0.38 6.53
CA MET A 131 -0.20 1.72 6.10
C MET A 131 -0.73 2.58 7.27
N THR A 132 -0.45 3.88 7.25
CA THR A 132 -0.99 4.84 8.23
C THR A 132 -2.44 5.23 7.91
N PRO A 133 -3.22 5.71 8.89
CA PRO A 133 -4.57 6.19 8.64
C PRO A 133 -4.66 7.28 7.58
N GLU A 134 -3.70 8.21 7.54
CA GLU A 134 -3.70 9.29 6.54
C GLU A 134 -3.48 8.72 5.12
N HIS A 135 -2.56 7.76 4.98
CA HIS A 135 -2.35 7.09 3.69
C HIS A 135 -3.56 6.27 3.27
N ALA A 136 -4.22 5.56 4.19
CA ALA A 136 -5.43 4.80 3.91
C ALA A 136 -6.57 5.70 3.40
N ALA A 137 -6.76 6.86 4.02
CA ALA A 137 -7.71 7.87 3.56
C ALA A 137 -7.40 8.35 2.14
N ARG A 138 -6.13 8.67 1.87
CA ARG A 138 -5.69 9.06 0.52
C ARG A 138 -5.92 7.97 -0.52
N VAL A 139 -5.69 6.71 -0.19
CA VAL A 139 -5.96 5.58 -1.09
C VAL A 139 -7.46 5.44 -1.36
N LEU A 140 -8.30 5.50 -0.32
CA LEU A 140 -9.76 5.45 -0.49
C LEU A 140 -10.28 6.59 -1.37
N ALA A 141 -9.67 7.77 -1.28
CA ALA A 141 -10.00 8.92 -2.12
C ALA A 141 -9.72 8.71 -3.61
N GLN A 142 -8.94 7.68 -4.00
CA GLN A 142 -8.64 7.34 -5.40
C GLN A 142 -9.66 6.39 -6.04
N ARG A 143 -10.63 5.90 -5.27
CA ARG A 143 -11.72 5.11 -5.82
C ARG A 143 -12.60 5.96 -6.73
N ASP A 144 -13.08 5.35 -7.80
CA ASP A 144 -14.12 5.97 -8.64
C ASP A 144 -15.45 6.01 -7.90
N LYS A 145 -16.08 7.18 -7.93
CA LYS A 145 -17.45 7.40 -7.44
C LYS A 145 -18.41 6.98 -8.54
N VAL A 146 -18.57 5.67 -8.74
CA VAL A 146 -19.62 5.13 -9.63
C VAL A 146 -20.95 5.12 -8.88
#